data_AF-A0AAV6NJ25-F1
#
_entry.id   AF-A0AAV6NJ25-F1
#
_cell.length_a   1.000
_cell.length_b   1.000
_cell.length_c   1.000
_cell.angle_alpha   90.00
_cell.angle_beta   90.00
_cell.angle_gamma   90.00
#
_symmetry.space_group_name_H-M   'P 1'
#
loop_
_entity.id
_entity.type
_entity.pdbx_description
1 polymer ?
#
loop_
_entity_poly.entity_id
_entity_poly.type
_entity_poly.pdbx_seq_one_letter_code
_entity_poly.pdbx_strand_id
1 'polypeptide(L)'
;MGLLHLPLDVALKIASSLQASDICALGCCSRLCREIFDSDCLWESLARERWPYIYASSSTGSSSSTPAKFPISMGWKSFYILRHIEILGRAQAAVKFIEQCPPSTPIEGGDYLRTILGLRDLKLSFIDVQMVLFKPQLNGLLNLVGLHYCTNLLEIPAYRVMEALQRCKISEKHICVKWWKLGRWFYGFRMRDEQHTRRVSLAELLTAEGEDVLGVLSRGPVHEVLRVQVSVSDPFDSH
;
A
#
# COMPACT_ATOMS: atom_id res chain seq x y z
N MET A 1 -27.57 23.81 -2.85
CA MET A 1 -28.96 23.64 -3.32
C MET A 1 -29.23 22.32 -4.05
N GLY A 2 -28.25 21.62 -4.66
CA GLY A 2 -28.54 20.43 -5.49
C GLY A 2 -28.86 19.10 -4.77
N LEU A 3 -28.15 18.75 -3.69
CA LEU A 3 -28.27 17.43 -3.04
C LEU A 3 -29.60 17.21 -2.29
N LEU A 4 -30.28 18.28 -1.87
CA LEU A 4 -31.48 18.22 -1.03
C LEU A 4 -32.78 17.96 -1.81
N HIS A 5 -32.72 18.03 -3.14
CA HIS A 5 -33.85 17.69 -4.02
C HIS A 5 -33.75 16.29 -4.60
N LEU A 6 -32.67 15.56 -4.29
CA LEU A 6 -32.51 14.18 -4.74
C LEU A 6 -33.29 13.23 -3.82
N PRO A 7 -33.88 12.17 -4.39
CA PRO A 7 -34.35 11.02 -3.61
C PRO A 7 -33.24 10.49 -2.68
N LEU A 8 -33.61 10.07 -1.47
CA LEU A 8 -32.67 9.67 -0.43
C LEU A 8 -31.77 8.51 -0.88
N ASP A 9 -32.31 7.55 -1.62
CA ASP A 9 -31.60 6.42 -2.20
C ASP A 9 -30.53 6.86 -3.21
N VAL A 10 -30.83 7.88 -4.04
CA VAL A 10 -29.88 8.47 -4.99
C VAL A 10 -28.78 9.22 -4.23
N ALA A 11 -29.14 10.00 -3.21
CA ALA A 11 -28.18 10.71 -2.38
C ALA A 11 -27.23 9.74 -1.67
N LEU A 12 -27.74 8.64 -1.09
CA LEU A 12 -26.93 7.60 -0.46
C LEU A 12 -26.02 6.89 -1.47
N LYS A 13 -26.49 6.62 -2.69
CA LYS A 13 -25.68 6.01 -3.75
C LYS A 13 -24.52 6.91 -4.18
N ILE A 14 -24.78 8.21 -4.40
CA ILE A 14 -23.72 9.18 -4.68
C ILE A 14 -22.73 9.22 -3.53
N ALA A 15 -23.24 9.33 -2.30
CA ALA A 15 -22.41 9.41 -1.11
C ALA A 15 -21.54 8.16 -0.89
N SER A 16 -22.05 6.96 -1.23
CA SER A 16 -21.28 5.71 -1.15
C SER A 16 -20.09 5.64 -2.10
N SER A 17 -20.08 6.46 -3.17
CA SER A 17 -18.97 6.54 -4.12
C SER A 17 -17.88 7.55 -3.73
N LEU A 18 -18.10 8.30 -2.66
CA LEU A 18 -17.19 9.34 -2.18
C LEU A 18 -16.19 8.77 -1.17
N GLN A 19 -15.07 9.46 -1.00
CA GLN A 19 -14.15 9.14 0.08
C GLN A 19 -14.71 9.62 1.42
N ALA A 20 -14.31 8.95 2.51
CA ALA A 20 -14.76 9.33 3.86
C ALA A 20 -14.45 10.80 4.21
N SER A 21 -13.38 11.38 3.67
CA SER A 21 -13.07 12.81 3.84
C SER A 21 -14.14 13.72 3.24
N ASP A 22 -14.62 13.39 2.04
CA ASP A 22 -15.61 14.18 1.32
C ASP A 22 -16.98 14.07 1.99
N ILE A 23 -17.31 12.87 2.48
CA ILE A 23 -18.52 12.61 3.26
C ILE A 23 -18.53 13.44 4.55
N CYS A 24 -17.40 13.48 5.27
CA CYS A 24 -17.25 14.33 6.45
C CYS A 24 -17.39 15.82 6.09
N ALA A 25 -16.77 16.27 4.99
CA ALA A 25 -16.87 17.67 4.55
C ALA A 25 -18.31 18.05 4.19
N LEU A 26 -19.02 17.19 3.44
CA LEU A 26 -20.42 17.39 3.07
C LEU A 26 -21.36 17.35 4.29
N GLY A 27 -21.08 16.48 5.26
CA GLY A 27 -21.80 16.43 6.53
C GLY A 27 -21.70 17.74 7.32
N CYS A 28 -20.58 18.47 7.19
CA CYS A 28 -20.40 19.78 7.83
C CYS A 28 -21.16 20.92 7.14
N CYS A 29 -21.69 20.74 5.92
CA CYS A 29 -22.31 21.83 5.16
C CYS A 29 -23.71 22.23 5.65
N SER A 30 -24.48 21.31 6.24
CA SER A 30 -25.81 21.61 6.80
C SER A 30 -26.29 20.51 7.75
N ARG A 31 -27.29 20.80 8.60
CA ARG A 31 -27.90 19.80 9.50
C ARG A 31 -28.49 18.61 8.73
N LEU A 32 -29.17 18.88 7.62
CA LEU A 32 -29.78 17.86 6.79
C LEU A 32 -28.73 17.00 6.07
N CYS A 33 -27.63 17.62 5.60
CA CYS A 33 -26.49 16.85 5.08
C CYS A 33 -25.90 15.95 6.17
N ARG A 34 -25.67 16.47 7.38
CA ARG A 34 -25.15 15.69 8.49
C ARG A 34 -25.99 14.44 8.77
N GLU A 35 -27.32 14.57 8.78
CA GLU A 35 -28.22 13.43 8.99
C GLU A 35 -28.08 12.34 7.91
N ILE A 36 -27.92 12.73 6.64
CA ILE A 36 -27.75 11.79 5.52
C ILE A 36 -26.35 11.13 5.56
N PHE A 37 -25.30 11.93 5.77
CA PHE A 37 -23.91 11.46 5.73
C PHE A 37 -23.45 10.78 7.04
N ASP A 38 -24.20 10.91 8.13
CA ASP A 38 -24.02 10.15 9.36
C ASP A 38 -24.77 8.81 9.35
N SER A 39 -25.52 8.51 8.28
CA SER A 39 -26.28 7.26 8.16
C SER A 39 -25.37 6.03 8.20
N ASP A 40 -25.69 5.07 9.06
CA ASP A 40 -24.83 3.90 9.30
C ASP A 40 -24.70 2.99 8.06
N CYS A 41 -25.72 2.91 7.21
CA CYS A 41 -25.67 2.12 5.98
C CYS A 41 -24.63 2.63 4.96
N LEU A 42 -24.36 3.94 4.99
CA LEU A 42 -23.32 4.56 4.16
C LEU A 42 -21.93 4.15 4.67
N TRP A 43 -21.72 4.21 5.99
CA TRP A 43 -20.47 3.77 6.59
C TRP A 43 -20.25 2.26 6.48
N GLU A 44 -21.32 1.47 6.50
CA GLU A 44 -21.28 0.04 6.18
C GLU A 44 -20.76 -0.21 4.76
N SER A 45 -21.33 0.49 3.77
CA SER A 45 -20.91 0.39 2.36
C SER A 45 -19.42 0.69 2.20
N LEU A 46 -18.96 1.80 2.79
CA LEU A 46 -17.54 2.18 2.74
C LEU A 46 -16.64 1.17 3.44
N ALA A 47 -17.06 0.64 4.58
CA ALA A 47 -16.31 -0.39 5.30
C ALA A 47 -16.21 -1.68 4.48
N ARG A 48 -17.29 -2.08 3.81
CA ARG A 48 -17.35 -3.26 2.94
C ARG A 48 -16.45 -3.12 1.71
N GLU A 49 -16.53 -1.98 1.04
CA GLU A 49 -15.70 -1.71 -0.14
C GLU A 49 -14.22 -1.68 0.22
N ARG A 50 -13.88 -0.99 1.33
CA ARG A 50 -12.50 -0.82 1.75
C ARG A 50 -11.91 -2.07 2.38
N TRP A 51 -12.67 -2.82 3.18
CA TRP A 51 -12.19 -4.04 3.86
C TRP A 51 -13.13 -5.24 3.62
N PRO A 52 -13.14 -5.83 2.41
CA PRO A 52 -14.08 -6.90 2.05
C PRO A 52 -13.98 -8.14 2.94
N TYR A 53 -12.80 -8.41 3.51
CA TYR A 53 -12.55 -9.56 4.37
C TYR A 53 -13.30 -9.52 5.71
N ILE A 54 -13.82 -8.35 6.11
CA ILE A 54 -14.63 -8.19 7.33
C ILE A 54 -15.79 -9.19 7.33
N TYR A 55 -16.43 -9.45 6.18
CA TYR A 55 -17.57 -10.37 6.10
C TYR A 55 -17.22 -11.80 5.69
N ALA A 56 -16.04 -12.01 5.10
CA ALA A 56 -15.56 -13.37 4.81
C ALA A 56 -15.38 -14.18 6.11
N SER A 57 -14.99 -13.51 7.19
CA SER A 57 -14.80 -14.13 8.52
C SER A 57 -16.11 -14.46 9.25
N SER A 58 -17.25 -13.94 8.79
CA SER A 58 -18.58 -14.26 9.33
C SER A 58 -19.29 -15.42 8.61
N SER A 59 -18.75 -15.88 7.48
CA SER A 59 -19.45 -16.80 6.56
C SER A 59 -18.96 -18.26 6.65
N THR A 60 -17.82 -18.51 7.28
CA THR A 60 -17.29 -19.87 7.51
C THR A 60 -17.75 -20.39 8.87
N GLY A 61 -18.77 -21.24 8.85
CA GLY A 61 -19.27 -21.96 10.03
C GLY A 61 -18.27 -23.01 10.55
N SER A 62 -17.20 -22.56 11.21
CA SER A 62 -16.31 -23.44 11.97
C SER A 62 -16.51 -23.26 13.47
N SER A 63 -17.14 -24.26 14.07
CA SER A 63 -17.32 -24.45 15.50
C SER A 63 -16.00 -24.80 16.19
N SER A 64 -15.15 -23.82 16.52
CA SER A 64 -14.19 -23.84 17.65
C SER A 64 -13.12 -22.76 17.50
N SER A 65 -13.51 -21.53 17.79
CA SER A 65 -12.72 -20.44 18.37
C SER A 65 -13.61 -19.22 18.23
N THR A 66 -13.73 -18.44 19.30
CA THR A 66 -14.64 -17.30 19.41
C THR A 66 -14.70 -16.50 18.10
N PRO A 67 -15.87 -16.43 17.43
CA PRO A 67 -16.02 -15.54 16.29
C PRO A 67 -15.73 -14.14 16.83
N ALA A 68 -14.87 -13.38 16.14
CA ALA A 68 -14.68 -11.98 16.47
C ALA A 68 -16.06 -11.31 16.37
N LYS A 69 -16.74 -11.15 17.51
CA LYS A 69 -18.00 -10.44 17.61
C LYS A 69 -17.71 -9.03 17.13
N PHE A 70 -18.14 -8.70 15.92
CA PHE A 70 -18.08 -7.33 15.43
C PHE A 70 -18.74 -6.42 16.47
N PRO A 71 -18.12 -5.32 16.91
CA PRO A 71 -18.79 -4.36 17.75
C PRO A 71 -19.73 -3.51 16.87
N ILE A 72 -20.67 -4.14 16.15
CA ILE A 72 -21.81 -3.45 15.50
C ILE A 72 -22.65 -2.74 16.58
N SER A 73 -22.51 -3.12 17.86
CA SER A 73 -23.09 -2.40 19.00
C SER A 73 -22.69 -0.91 19.07
N MET A 74 -21.65 -0.47 18.36
CA MET A 74 -21.18 0.92 18.33
C MET A 74 -21.49 1.67 17.01
N GLY A 75 -22.07 0.98 16.01
CA GLY A 75 -22.34 1.49 14.66
C GLY A 75 -21.16 1.39 13.69
N TRP A 76 -21.45 1.26 12.39
CA TRP A 76 -20.48 1.20 11.28
C TRP A 76 -19.60 2.44 11.18
N LYS A 77 -20.13 3.63 11.45
CA LYS A 77 -19.32 4.86 11.47
C LYS A 77 -18.19 4.78 12.50
N SER A 78 -18.53 4.42 13.74
CA SER A 78 -17.56 4.28 14.83
C SER A 78 -16.53 3.20 14.51
N PHE A 79 -16.99 2.06 13.98
CA PHE A 79 -16.12 0.99 13.52
C PHE A 79 -15.12 1.48 12.46
N TYR A 80 -15.59 2.18 11.43
CA TYR A 80 -14.76 2.68 10.35
C TYR A 80 -13.67 3.62 10.86
N ILE A 81 -14.02 4.54 11.77
CA ILE A 81 -13.08 5.48 12.37
C ILE A 81 -12.03 4.74 13.22
N LEU A 82 -12.46 3.86 14.12
CA LEU A 82 -11.55 3.11 14.99
C LEU A 82 -10.60 2.23 14.19
N ARG A 83 -11.12 1.53 13.18
CA ARG A 83 -10.30 0.69 12.29
C ARG A 83 -9.30 1.51 11.49
N HIS A 84 -9.71 2.68 11.02
CA HIS A 84 -8.81 3.60 10.32
C HIS A 84 -7.67 4.08 11.22
N ILE A 85 -7.96 4.45 12.47
CA ILE A 85 -6.95 4.85 13.47
C ILE A 85 -6.00 3.69 13.77
N GLU A 86 -6.52 2.48 13.96
CA GLU A 86 -5.72 1.26 14.20
C GLU A 86 -4.72 1.02 13.05
N ILE A 87 -5.21 1.02 11.81
CA ILE A 87 -4.39 0.82 10.61
C ILE A 87 -3.31 1.90 10.50
N LEU A 88 -3.68 3.16 10.72
CA LEU A 88 -2.73 4.28 10.68
C LEU A 88 -1.63 4.11 11.73
N GLY A 89 -1.99 3.75 12.96
CA GLY A 89 -1.03 3.51 14.04
C GLY A 89 -0.05 2.38 13.74
N ARG A 90 -0.55 1.25 13.21
CA ARG A 90 0.29 0.10 12.85
C ARG A 90 1.23 0.41 11.68
N ALA A 91 0.73 1.09 10.65
CA ALA A 91 1.55 1.47 9.51
C ALA A 91 2.58 2.55 9.88
N GLN A 92 2.26 3.49 10.78
CA GLN A 92 3.25 4.41 11.35
C GLN A 92 4.36 3.70 12.14
N ALA A 93 4.04 2.62 12.86
CA ALA A 93 5.06 1.81 13.53
C ALA A 93 6.00 1.12 12.52
N ALA A 94 5.46 0.60 11.41
CA ALA A 94 6.26 0.04 10.32
C ALA A 94 7.14 1.11 9.64
N VAL A 95 6.61 2.32 9.44
CA VAL A 95 7.37 3.47 8.92
C VAL A 95 8.54 3.81 9.84
N LYS A 96 8.31 3.94 11.15
CA LYS A 96 9.37 4.23 12.13
C LYS A 96 10.48 3.19 12.13
N PHE A 97 10.15 1.91 11.93
CA PHE A 97 11.15 0.84 11.83
C PHE A 97 12.11 1.05 10.66
N ILE A 98 11.58 1.46 9.50
CA ILE A 98 12.36 1.69 8.28
C ILE A 98 13.14 3.02 8.37
N GLU A 99 12.57 4.04 9.01
CA GLU A 99 13.24 5.31 9.28
C GLU A 99 14.40 5.19 10.29
N GLN A 100 14.39 4.18 11.16
CA GLN A 100 15.52 3.88 12.04
C GLN A 100 16.74 3.31 11.31
N CYS A 101 16.60 2.89 10.05
CA CYS A 101 17.73 2.55 9.20
C CYS A 101 18.46 3.85 8.78
N PRO A 102 19.79 3.96 8.96
CA PRO A 102 20.53 5.13 8.55
C PRO A 102 20.31 5.44 7.06
N PRO A 103 20.10 6.72 6.68
CA PRO A 103 19.81 7.10 5.28
C PRO A 103 20.96 6.79 4.31
N SER A 104 22.19 6.64 4.81
CA SER A 104 23.38 6.27 4.03
C SER A 104 23.59 4.76 3.89
N THR A 105 22.87 3.94 4.66
CA THR A 105 22.98 2.48 4.57
C THR A 105 21.89 1.93 3.66
N PRO A 106 22.26 1.28 2.55
CA PRO A 106 21.28 0.54 1.75
C PRO A 106 20.64 -0.57 2.61
N ILE A 107 19.33 -0.76 2.44
CA ILE A 107 18.58 -1.84 3.08
C ILE A 107 18.88 -3.13 2.31
N GLU A 108 19.24 -4.20 3.02
CA GLU A 108 19.41 -5.52 2.41
C GLU A 108 18.07 -6.07 1.92
N GLY A 109 18.08 -6.76 0.77
CA GLY A 109 16.88 -7.29 0.15
C GLY A 109 16.07 -8.21 1.06
N GLY A 110 16.73 -8.96 1.94
CA GLY A 110 16.07 -9.80 2.95
C GLY A 110 15.29 -8.97 3.99
N ASP A 111 15.84 -7.86 4.45
CA ASP A 111 15.18 -6.96 5.41
C ASP A 111 14.06 -6.15 4.75
N TYR A 112 14.27 -5.74 3.50
CA TYR A 112 13.25 -5.13 2.66
C TYR A 112 12.04 -6.07 2.44
N LEU A 113 12.27 -7.33 2.08
CA LEU A 113 11.20 -8.32 1.91
C LEU A 113 10.49 -8.63 3.24
N ARG A 114 11.23 -8.73 4.34
CA ARG A 114 10.64 -8.93 5.68
C ARG A 114 9.67 -7.79 6.04
N THR A 115 10.02 -6.56 5.68
CA THR A 115 9.17 -5.39 5.86
C THR A 115 7.84 -5.54 5.11
N ILE A 116 7.88 -5.91 3.83
CA ILE A 116 6.66 -6.12 3.03
C ILE A 116 5.80 -7.24 3.61
N LEU A 117 6.42 -8.35 4.02
CA LEU A 117 5.71 -9.46 4.65
C LEU A 117 5.09 -9.06 5.99
N GLY A 118 5.76 -8.23 6.79
CA GLY A 118 5.21 -7.69 8.03
C GLY A 118 3.95 -6.85 7.84
N LEU A 119 3.76 -6.23 6.66
CA LEU A 119 2.53 -5.52 6.32
C LEU A 119 1.34 -6.45 6.07
N ARG A 120 1.56 -7.76 5.82
CA ARG A 120 0.48 -8.73 5.58
C ARG A 120 -0.48 -8.80 6.76
N ASP A 121 0.03 -8.77 7.99
CA ASP A 121 -0.78 -8.85 9.21
C ASP A 121 -1.62 -7.59 9.46
N LEU A 122 -1.31 -6.50 8.77
CA LEU A 122 -2.10 -5.27 8.82
C LEU A 122 -3.38 -5.39 7.98
N LYS A 123 -3.44 -6.34 7.04
CA LYS A 123 -4.55 -6.52 6.08
C LYS A 123 -4.94 -5.19 5.40
N LEU A 124 -3.95 -4.42 4.95
CA LEU A 124 -4.18 -3.13 4.29
C LEU A 124 -4.91 -3.35 2.97
N SER A 125 -5.94 -2.58 2.72
CA SER A 125 -6.53 -2.44 1.39
C SER A 125 -5.68 -1.56 0.50
N PHE A 126 -5.96 -1.54 -0.80
CA PHE A 126 -5.29 -0.64 -1.73
C PHE A 126 -5.48 0.84 -1.33
N ILE A 127 -6.67 1.21 -0.85
CA ILE A 127 -6.95 2.57 -0.36
C ILE A 127 -6.13 2.89 0.90
N ASP A 128 -5.97 1.93 1.82
CA ASP A 128 -5.14 2.11 3.01
C ASP A 128 -3.68 2.39 2.62
N VAL A 129 -3.13 1.63 1.67
CA VAL A 129 -1.76 1.83 1.17
C VAL A 129 -1.61 3.21 0.55
N GLN A 130 -2.57 3.65 -0.29
CA GLN A 130 -2.53 4.98 -0.87
C GLN A 130 -2.51 6.08 0.18
N MET A 131 -3.33 5.94 1.23
CA MET A 131 -3.42 6.95 2.27
C MET A 131 -2.24 6.95 3.23
N VAL A 132 -1.60 5.81 3.47
CA VAL A 132 -0.53 5.73 4.47
C VAL A 132 0.86 5.70 3.85
N LEU A 133 1.07 4.86 2.83
CA LEU A 133 2.37 4.62 2.22
C LEU A 133 2.60 5.41 0.94
N PHE A 134 1.58 5.92 0.24
CA PHE A 134 1.76 6.78 -0.94
C PHE A 134 1.69 8.26 -0.60
N LYS A 135 2.40 8.67 0.45
CA LYS A 135 2.52 10.08 0.81
C LYS A 135 3.82 10.67 0.24
N PRO A 136 3.78 11.86 -0.38
CA PRO A 136 4.98 12.49 -0.92
C PRO A 136 5.98 12.89 0.17
N GLN A 137 5.54 13.08 1.42
CA GLN A 137 6.43 13.38 2.55
C GLN A 137 7.26 12.18 3.03
N LEU A 138 6.87 10.95 2.68
CA LEU A 138 7.59 9.75 3.08
C LEU A 138 8.83 9.53 2.21
N ASN A 139 9.79 8.78 2.75
CA ASN A 139 10.94 8.30 2.01
C ASN A 139 10.50 7.42 0.81
N GLY A 140 11.19 7.51 -0.33
CA GLY A 140 10.97 6.67 -1.51
C GLY A 140 10.99 5.16 -1.25
N LEU A 141 11.76 4.68 -0.26
CA LEU A 141 11.75 3.28 0.18
C LEU A 141 10.39 2.85 0.77
N LEU A 142 9.74 3.73 1.54
CA LEU A 142 8.41 3.47 2.09
C LEU A 142 7.36 3.42 0.98
N ASN A 143 7.47 4.35 0.02
CA ASN A 143 6.62 4.35 -1.17
C ASN A 143 6.82 3.06 -1.99
N LEU A 144 8.07 2.60 -2.15
CA LEU A 144 8.41 1.34 -2.82
C LEU A 144 7.82 0.12 -2.09
N VAL A 145 7.91 0.07 -0.75
CA VAL A 145 7.27 -0.99 0.05
C VAL A 145 5.77 -1.03 -0.21
N GLY A 146 5.11 0.14 -0.25
CA GLY A 146 3.69 0.23 -0.60
C GLY A 146 3.39 -0.27 -2.01
N LEU A 147 4.21 0.11 -3.00
CA LEU A 147 4.07 -0.31 -4.40
C LEU A 147 4.14 -1.84 -4.49
N HIS A 148 5.18 -2.44 -3.90
CA HIS A 148 5.41 -3.87 -3.93
C HIS A 148 4.32 -4.64 -3.16
N TYR A 149 3.84 -4.10 -2.03
CA TYR A 149 2.68 -4.66 -1.34
C TYR A 149 1.44 -4.70 -2.25
N CYS A 150 1.16 -3.63 -2.98
CA CYS A 150 0.03 -3.57 -3.91
C CYS A 150 0.15 -4.58 -5.06
N THR A 151 1.32 -4.70 -5.68
CA THR A 151 1.50 -5.58 -6.83
C THR A 151 1.57 -7.05 -6.44
N ASN A 152 2.25 -7.40 -5.35
CA ASN A 152 2.57 -8.80 -5.04
C ASN A 152 1.69 -9.42 -3.96
N LEU A 153 1.12 -8.64 -3.06
CA LEU A 153 0.26 -9.17 -1.98
C LEU A 153 -1.22 -8.87 -2.20
N LEU A 154 -1.55 -7.73 -2.80
CA LEU A 154 -2.93 -7.38 -3.15
C LEU A 154 -3.27 -7.67 -4.62
N GLU A 155 -2.28 -8.03 -5.43
CA GLU A 155 -2.44 -8.34 -6.87
C GLU A 155 -3.18 -7.23 -7.64
N ILE A 156 -2.94 -5.97 -7.25
CA ILE A 156 -3.53 -4.82 -7.93
C ILE A 156 -2.87 -4.67 -9.30
N PRO A 157 -3.65 -4.54 -10.38
CA PRO A 157 -3.10 -4.34 -11.71
C PRO A 157 -2.18 -3.10 -11.78
N ALA A 158 -1.06 -3.23 -12.49
CA ALA A 158 -0.02 -2.20 -12.57
C ALA A 158 -0.57 -0.81 -12.98
N TYR A 159 -1.52 -0.76 -13.92
CA TYR A 159 -2.12 0.51 -14.36
C TYR A 159 -2.85 1.26 -13.23
N ARG A 160 -3.51 0.55 -12.31
CA ARG A 160 -4.19 1.15 -11.15
C ARG A 160 -3.19 1.65 -10.11
N VAL A 161 -2.09 0.92 -9.92
CA VAL A 161 -0.99 1.37 -9.05
C VAL A 161 -0.35 2.62 -9.65
N MET A 162 -0.10 2.65 -10.97
CA MET A 162 0.44 3.80 -11.69
C MET A 162 -0.42 5.06 -11.51
N GLU A 163 -1.73 4.97 -11.74
CA GLU A 163 -2.67 6.07 -11.51
C GLU A 163 -2.59 6.59 -10.07
N ALA A 164 -2.49 5.69 -9.09
CA ALA A 164 -2.34 6.07 -7.70
C ALA A 164 -1.01 6.79 -7.41
N LEU A 165 0.12 6.32 -7.96
CA LEU A 165 1.41 6.98 -7.82
C LEU A 165 1.40 8.40 -8.40
N GLN A 166 0.78 8.58 -9.57
CA GLN A 166 0.63 9.88 -10.24
C GLN A 166 -0.26 10.82 -9.42
N ARG A 167 -1.43 10.34 -8.97
CA ARG A 167 -2.36 11.09 -8.11
C ARG A 167 -1.70 11.53 -6.81
N CYS A 168 -0.89 10.66 -6.22
CA CYS A 168 -0.13 10.93 -5.00
C CYS A 168 1.16 11.74 -5.21
N LYS A 169 1.52 12.06 -6.47
CA LYS A 169 2.73 12.82 -6.84
C LYS A 169 4.03 12.17 -6.37
N ILE A 170 4.11 10.84 -6.49
CA ILE A 170 5.30 10.04 -6.13
C ILE A 170 5.85 9.20 -7.28
N SER A 171 5.27 9.29 -8.49
CA SER A 171 5.73 8.55 -9.68
C SER A 171 7.22 8.74 -9.97
N GLU A 172 7.68 9.98 -9.88
CA GLU A 172 9.06 10.40 -10.19
C GLU A 172 10.06 10.20 -9.04
N LYS A 173 9.65 9.54 -7.94
CA LYS A 173 10.60 9.23 -6.87
C LYS A 173 11.54 8.12 -7.34
N HIS A 174 12.83 8.36 -7.23
CA HIS A 174 13.85 7.43 -7.69
C HIS A 174 14.41 6.60 -6.53
N ILE A 175 14.64 5.34 -6.82
CA ILE A 175 15.35 4.40 -5.96
C ILE A 175 16.58 3.87 -6.69
N CYS A 176 17.59 3.48 -5.93
CA CYS A 176 18.76 2.78 -6.45
C CYS A 176 18.71 1.34 -5.95
N VAL A 177 18.81 0.40 -6.88
CA VAL A 177 18.87 -1.03 -6.58
C VAL A 177 20.21 -1.56 -7.07
N LYS A 178 20.96 -2.17 -6.15
CA LYS A 178 22.22 -2.85 -6.43
C LYS A 178 22.03 -4.33 -6.20
N TRP A 179 22.48 -5.16 -7.13
CA TRP A 179 22.47 -6.61 -6.93
C TRP A 179 23.67 -7.27 -7.54
N TRP A 180 24.07 -8.39 -6.95
CA TRP A 180 25.24 -9.16 -7.37
C TRP A 180 24.78 -10.49 -7.94
N LYS A 181 25.11 -10.74 -9.20
CA LYS A 181 24.82 -12.00 -9.87
C LYS A 181 26.00 -12.95 -9.79
N LEU A 182 25.68 -14.20 -9.50
CA LEU A 182 26.64 -15.30 -9.51
C LEU A 182 27.15 -15.50 -10.95
N GLY A 183 28.46 -15.56 -11.13
CA GLY A 183 29.07 -15.83 -12.43
C GLY A 183 28.61 -17.20 -12.97
N ARG A 184 28.14 -17.20 -14.22
CA ARG A 184 27.67 -18.42 -14.90
C ARG A 184 28.84 -19.32 -15.27
N TRP A 185 28.59 -20.62 -15.35
CA TRP A 185 29.54 -21.56 -15.94
C TRP A 185 29.49 -21.47 -17.46
N PHE A 186 30.65 -21.27 -18.09
CA PHE A 186 30.78 -21.20 -19.54
C PHE A 186 32.03 -21.97 -19.97
N TYR A 187 31.87 -22.98 -20.85
CA TYR A 187 32.94 -23.91 -21.25
C TYR A 187 33.75 -24.50 -20.08
N GLY A 188 33.11 -24.86 -18.97
CA GLY A 188 33.77 -25.46 -17.81
C GLY A 188 34.53 -24.47 -16.92
N PHE A 189 34.48 -23.17 -17.19
CA PHE A 189 35.01 -22.12 -16.33
C PHE A 189 33.87 -21.32 -15.69
N ARG A 190 34.03 -20.99 -14.40
CA ARG A 190 33.13 -20.06 -13.74
C ARG A 190 33.49 -18.63 -14.16
N MET A 191 32.54 -17.93 -14.76
CA MET A 191 32.67 -16.50 -15.06
C MET A 191 32.75 -15.68 -13.76
N ARG A 192 33.18 -14.42 -13.86
CA ARG A 192 33.19 -13.53 -12.70
C ARG A 192 31.78 -13.18 -12.26
N ASP A 193 31.63 -12.96 -10.96
CA ASP A 193 30.40 -12.40 -10.41
C ASP A 193 30.22 -10.96 -10.93
N GLU A 194 28.97 -10.62 -11.25
CA GLU A 194 28.63 -9.32 -11.85
C GLU A 194 27.88 -8.46 -10.85
N GLN A 195 28.32 -7.21 -10.68
CA GLN A 195 27.54 -6.21 -9.95
C GLN A 195 26.70 -5.42 -10.94
N HIS A 196 25.41 -5.35 -10.67
CA HIS A 196 24.45 -4.53 -11.41
C HIS A 196 23.97 -3.40 -10.51
N THR A 197 23.81 -2.21 -11.07
CA THR A 197 23.26 -1.04 -10.39
C THR A 197 22.27 -0.38 -11.33
N ARG A 198 21.04 -0.18 -10.85
CA ARG A 198 19.99 0.52 -11.60
C ARG A 198 19.39 1.60 -10.72
N ARG A 199 19.26 2.79 -11.30
CA ARG A 199 18.42 3.86 -10.80
C ARG A 199 17.11 3.81 -11.59
N VAL A 200 15.99 3.74 -10.88
CA VAL A 200 14.66 3.65 -11.49
C VAL A 200 13.66 4.49 -10.72
N SER A 201 12.70 5.07 -11.44
CA SER A 201 11.54 5.74 -10.83
C SER A 201 10.50 4.72 -10.35
N LEU A 202 9.62 5.12 -9.42
CA LEU A 202 8.51 4.25 -9.00
C LEU A 202 7.55 3.95 -10.16
N ALA A 203 7.42 4.85 -11.13
CA ALA A 203 6.65 4.60 -12.35
C ALA A 203 7.31 3.55 -13.25
N GLU A 204 8.61 3.64 -13.50
CA GLU A 204 9.35 2.68 -14.34
C GLU A 204 9.27 1.24 -13.81
N LEU A 205 9.18 1.05 -12.49
CA LEU A 205 8.98 -0.28 -11.89
C LEU A 205 7.68 -0.98 -12.33
N LEU A 206 6.71 -0.23 -12.82
CA LEU A 206 5.43 -0.74 -13.31
C LEU A 206 5.39 -0.90 -14.84
N THR A 207 6.48 -0.57 -15.54
CA THR A 207 6.64 -0.75 -16.98
C THR A 207 7.59 -1.91 -17.29
N ALA A 208 7.75 -2.24 -18.57
CA ALA A 208 8.71 -3.26 -19.01
C ALA A 208 10.18 -2.90 -18.66
N GLU A 209 10.49 -1.61 -18.47
CA GLU A 209 11.85 -1.14 -18.21
C GLU A 209 12.34 -1.49 -16.79
N GLY A 210 11.40 -1.62 -15.84
CA GLY A 210 11.69 -1.96 -14.44
C GLY A 210 11.37 -3.41 -14.06
N GLU A 211 10.98 -4.27 -15.02
CA GLU A 211 10.61 -5.67 -14.76
C GLU A 211 11.77 -6.47 -14.15
N ASP A 212 13.01 -6.22 -14.61
CA ASP A 212 14.21 -6.83 -14.08
C ASP A 212 14.44 -6.45 -12.61
N VAL A 213 14.32 -5.16 -12.29
CA VAL A 213 14.47 -4.63 -10.94
C VAL A 213 13.39 -5.17 -10.01
N LEU A 214 12.12 -5.12 -10.45
CA LEU A 214 11.00 -5.63 -9.64
C LEU A 214 11.13 -7.14 -9.41
N GLY A 215 11.59 -7.90 -10.41
CA GLY A 215 11.86 -9.32 -10.28
C GLY A 215 12.95 -9.63 -9.26
N VAL A 216 14.04 -8.87 -9.24
CA VAL A 216 15.11 -8.98 -8.24
C VAL A 216 14.62 -8.61 -6.84
N LEU A 217 13.86 -7.52 -6.71
CA LEU A 217 13.28 -7.09 -5.44
C LEU A 217 12.28 -8.09 -4.88
N SER A 218 11.45 -8.70 -5.74
CA SER A 218 10.43 -9.68 -5.36
C SER A 218 11.02 -11.00 -4.90
N ARG A 219 12.08 -11.45 -5.58
CA ARG A 219 12.73 -12.74 -5.28
C ARG A 219 13.73 -12.63 -4.13
N GLY A 220 14.41 -11.50 -4.01
CA GLY A 220 15.53 -11.32 -3.09
C GLY A 220 16.76 -12.13 -3.51
N PRO A 221 17.67 -12.43 -2.58
CA PRO A 221 18.83 -13.26 -2.87
C PRO A 221 18.40 -14.72 -3.12
N VAL A 222 18.65 -15.22 -4.33
CA VAL A 222 18.37 -16.60 -4.78
C VAL A 222 19.64 -17.15 -5.44
N HIS A 223 19.76 -18.44 -5.74
CA HIS A 223 20.99 -19.09 -6.26
C HIS A 223 21.80 -18.29 -7.31
N GLU A 224 21.15 -17.47 -8.16
CA GLU A 224 21.81 -16.62 -9.16
C GLU A 224 22.07 -15.17 -8.71
N VAL A 225 21.43 -14.70 -7.63
CA VAL A 225 21.54 -13.36 -7.04
C VAL A 225 22.05 -13.48 -5.60
N LEU A 226 23.31 -13.17 -5.38
CA LEU A 226 23.98 -13.32 -4.08
C LEU A 226 23.47 -12.33 -3.03
N ARG A 227 23.19 -11.10 -3.46
CA ARG A 227 22.82 -9.99 -2.58
C ARG A 227 22.00 -8.98 -3.37
N VAL A 228 21.07 -8.33 -2.67
CA VAL A 228 20.26 -7.22 -3.18
C VAL A 228 20.32 -6.13 -2.14
N GLN A 229 20.50 -4.90 -2.59
CA GLN A 229 20.55 -3.70 -1.77
C GLN A 229 19.67 -2.63 -2.39
N VAL A 230 18.90 -1.93 -1.55
CA VAL A 230 17.98 -0.89 -1.96
C VAL A 230 18.28 0.38 -1.17
N SER A 231 18.44 1.50 -1.87
CA SER A 231 18.58 2.81 -1.24
C SER A 231 17.73 3.86 -1.94
N VAL A 232 17.50 4.96 -1.24
CA VAL A 232 17.00 6.18 -1.89
C VAL A 232 18.08 6.67 -2.84
N SER A 233 17.69 7.11 -4.03
CA SER A 233 18.63 7.84 -4.89
C SER A 233 18.63 9.30 -4.48
N ASP A 234 19.80 9.85 -4.14
CA ASP A 234 19.92 11.29 -4.03
C ASP A 234 19.81 11.93 -5.43
N PRO A 235 19.19 13.12 -5.55
CA PRO A 235 19.08 13.83 -6.81
C PRO A 235 20.46 14.21 -7.41
N PHE A 236 21.54 14.12 -6.64
CA PHE A 236 22.90 14.52 -7.04
C PHE A 236 23.88 13.37 -7.30
N ASP A 237 23.48 12.11 -7.07
CA ASP A 237 24.31 10.96 -7.42
C ASP A 237 24.14 10.63 -8.91
N SER A 238 24.75 11.45 -9.74
CA SER A 238 25.09 11.15 -11.12
C SER A 238 26.61 11.09 -11.22
N HIS A 239 27.16 9.88 -11.19
CA HIS A 239 28.53 9.58 -11.58
C HIS A 239 28.54 9.00 -12.98
#